data_AF-A0A8H5T7M4-F1
#
_entry.id   AF-A0A8H5T7M4-F1
#
_cell.length_a   1.000
_cell.length_b   1.000
_cell.length_c   1.000
_cell.angle_alpha   90.00
_cell.angle_beta   90.00
_cell.angle_gamma   90.00
#
_symmetry.space_group_name_H-M   'P 1'
#
loop_
_entity.id
_entity.type
_entity.pdbx_description
1 polymer ?
#
loop_
_entity_poly.entity_id
_entity_poly.type
_entity_poly.pdbx_seq_one_letter_code
_entity_poly.pdbx_strand_id
1 'polypeptide(L)'
;MEAVLNDKKQQFAAAIQNAQQVKESAQKAYDEEKEAGLTNDGFVQWVIQNYPQLSAVYNNYQATQAEYTQIFMQVDSAAAQSWLEERRNKQMEDTWTDDEYEKKGYKQFQILSLDNEIE
;
A
#
# COMPACT_ATOMS: atom_id res chain seq x y z
N MET A 1 22.49 9.35 12.55
CA MET A 1 21.61 9.20 11.37
C MET A 1 20.99 7.81 11.30
N GLU A 2 21.73 6.75 11.60
CA GLU A 2 21.18 5.37 11.67
C GLU A 2 19.99 5.21 12.63
N ALA A 3 20.01 5.85 13.81
CA ALA A 3 18.88 5.82 14.74
C ALA A 3 17.60 6.46 14.14
N VAL A 4 17.74 7.51 13.32
CA VAL A 4 16.62 8.17 12.64
C VAL A 4 16.12 7.31 11.49
N LEU A 5 17.02 6.65 10.76
CA LEU A 5 16.66 5.67 9.73
C LEU A 5 15.84 4.51 10.33
N ASN A 6 16.25 3.97 11.47
CA ASN A 6 15.54 2.88 12.13
C ASN A 6 14.15 3.32 12.64
N ASP A 7 14.03 4.51 13.22
CA ASP A 7 12.74 5.08 13.62
C ASP A 7 11.79 5.24 12.42
N LYS A 8 12.29 5.76 11.30
CA LYS A 8 11.49 5.89 10.07
C LYS A 8 11.13 4.55 9.44
N LYS A 9 12.03 3.55 9.50
CA LYS A 9 11.74 2.17 9.10
C LYS A 9 10.57 1.61 9.91
N GLN A 10 10.56 1.80 11.23
CA GLN A 10 9.48 1.32 12.12
C GLN A 10 8.15 2.03 11.86
N GLN A 11 8.15 3.36 11.70
CA GLN A 11 6.95 4.13 11.36
C GLN A 11 6.35 3.69 10.03
N PHE A 12 7.21 3.44 9.05
CA PHE A 12 6.80 2.97 7.74
C PHE A 12 6.23 1.54 7.81
N ALA A 13 6.89 0.61 8.52
CA ALA A 13 6.39 -0.75 8.74
C ALA A 13 5.01 -0.76 9.44
N ALA A 14 4.82 0.08 10.46
CA ALA A 14 3.53 0.21 11.13
C ALA A 14 2.44 0.75 10.21
N ALA A 15 2.77 1.71 9.33
CA ALA A 15 1.83 2.24 8.36
C ALA A 15 1.41 1.20 7.30
N ILE A 16 2.34 0.35 6.85
CA ILE A 16 2.04 -0.78 5.96
C ILE A 16 1.06 -1.74 6.61
N GLN A 17 1.34 -2.20 7.84
CA GLN A 17 0.50 -3.14 8.56
C GLN A 17 -0.92 -2.61 8.76
N ASN A 18 -1.04 -1.35 9.19
CA ASN A 18 -2.35 -0.72 9.37
C ASN A 18 -3.11 -0.64 8.03
N ALA A 19 -2.43 -0.22 6.96
CA ALA A 19 -3.04 -0.11 5.65
C ALA A 19 -3.52 -1.48 5.13
N GLN A 20 -2.75 -2.55 5.35
CA GLN A 20 -3.14 -3.91 4.97
C GLN A 20 -4.37 -4.37 5.74
N GLN A 21 -4.38 -4.22 7.06
CA GLN A 21 -5.51 -4.62 7.90
C GLN A 21 -6.81 -3.91 7.50
N VAL A 22 -6.74 -2.60 7.23
CA VAL A 22 -7.92 -1.84 6.82
C VAL A 22 -8.37 -2.23 5.41
N LYS A 23 -7.44 -2.52 4.49
CA LYS A 23 -7.76 -3.02 3.14
C LYS A 23 -8.43 -4.38 3.21
N GLU A 24 -7.88 -5.34 3.96
CA GLU A 24 -8.45 -6.68 4.12
C GLU A 24 -9.86 -6.63 4.73
N SER A 25 -10.03 -5.76 5.75
CA SER A 25 -11.34 -5.53 6.36
C SER A 25 -12.35 -4.95 5.37
N ALA A 26 -11.91 -4.01 4.51
CA ALA A 26 -12.75 -3.44 3.46
C ALA A 26 -13.10 -4.47 2.38
N GLN A 27 -12.12 -5.26 1.94
CA GLN A 27 -12.32 -6.29 0.92
C GLN A 27 -13.31 -7.34 1.38
N LYS A 28 -13.14 -7.84 2.62
CA LYS A 28 -14.06 -8.82 3.19
C LYS A 28 -15.49 -8.31 3.25
N ALA A 29 -15.70 -7.09 3.74
CA ALA A 29 -17.04 -6.50 3.81
C ALA A 29 -17.65 -6.25 2.43
N TYR A 30 -16.84 -5.83 1.45
CA TYR A 30 -17.30 -5.71 0.06
C TYR A 30 -17.71 -7.06 -0.52
N ASP A 31 -16.90 -8.10 -0.33
CA ASP A 31 -17.18 -9.44 -0.85
C ASP A 31 -18.47 -10.01 -0.24
N GLU A 32 -18.67 -9.83 1.08
CA GLU A 32 -19.92 -10.21 1.77
C GLU A 32 -21.14 -9.46 1.18
N GLU A 33 -21.04 -8.16 0.92
CA GLU A 33 -22.12 -7.39 0.31
C GLU A 33 -22.35 -7.75 -1.17
N LYS A 34 -21.28 -8.07 -1.91
CA LYS A 34 -21.34 -8.46 -3.31
C LYS A 34 -22.00 -9.82 -3.47
N GLU A 35 -21.62 -10.80 -2.66
CA GLU A 35 -22.20 -12.15 -2.63
C GLU A 35 -23.67 -12.12 -2.21
N ALA A 36 -24.04 -11.23 -1.28
CA ALA A 36 -25.43 -11.01 -0.88
C ALA A 36 -26.27 -10.23 -1.93
N GLY A 37 -25.65 -9.74 -3.00
CA GLY A 37 -26.31 -8.93 -4.03
C GLY A 37 -26.73 -7.54 -3.54
N LEU A 38 -26.12 -7.04 -2.46
CA LEU A 38 -26.41 -5.74 -1.86
C LEU A 38 -25.74 -4.59 -2.61
N THR A 39 -24.65 -4.87 -3.33
CA THR A 39 -23.95 -3.87 -4.15
C THR A 39 -23.63 -4.41 -5.55
N ASN A 40 -23.87 -3.57 -6.56
CA ASN A 40 -23.38 -3.80 -7.92
C ASN A 40 -22.16 -2.96 -8.24
N ASP A 41 -21.76 -2.06 -7.33
CA ASP A 41 -20.61 -1.18 -7.51
C ASP A 41 -19.33 -2.00 -7.58
N GLY A 42 -18.31 -1.44 -8.24
CA GLY A 42 -16.94 -1.93 -8.11
C GLY A 42 -16.34 -1.53 -6.76
N PHE A 43 -15.39 -2.33 -6.27
CA PHE A 43 -14.77 -2.14 -4.94
C PHE A 43 -14.33 -0.70 -4.67
N VAL A 44 -13.70 -0.03 -5.64
CA VAL A 44 -13.20 1.34 -5.47
C VAL A 44 -14.33 2.32 -5.15
N GLN A 45 -15.45 2.25 -5.88
CA GLN A 45 -16.60 3.12 -5.62
C GLN A 45 -17.25 2.78 -4.28
N TRP A 46 -17.32 1.49 -3.95
CA TRP A 46 -17.89 1.03 -2.70
C TRP A 46 -17.05 1.47 -1.48
N VAL A 47 -15.72 1.36 -1.56
CA VAL A 47 -14.80 1.79 -0.49
C VAL A 47 -14.87 3.28 -0.24
N ILE A 48 -15.00 4.11 -1.28
CA ILE A 48 -15.15 5.56 -1.11
C ILE A 48 -16.36 5.90 -0.23
N GLN A 49 -17.44 5.12 -0.35
CA GLN A 49 -18.68 5.34 0.38
C GLN A 49 -18.67 4.68 1.78
N ASN A 50 -18.17 3.45 1.88
CA ASN A 50 -18.33 2.60 3.06
C ASN A 50 -17.06 2.53 3.93
N TYR A 51 -15.89 2.78 3.35
CA TYR A 51 -14.58 2.68 4.03
C TYR A 51 -13.72 3.94 3.80
N PRO A 52 -14.21 5.16 4.16
CA PRO A 52 -13.46 6.40 3.97
C PRO A 52 -12.12 6.44 4.73
N GLN A 53 -12.00 5.69 5.82
CA GLN A 53 -10.76 5.53 6.58
C GLN A 53 -9.64 4.91 5.74
N LEU A 54 -9.97 4.11 4.71
CA LEU A 54 -8.96 3.48 3.87
C LEU A 54 -8.12 4.56 3.17
N SER A 55 -8.75 5.61 2.62
CA SER A 55 -8.02 6.72 2.01
C SER A 55 -7.04 7.40 2.97
N ALA A 56 -7.45 7.64 4.22
CA ALA A 56 -6.60 8.27 5.23
C ALA A 56 -5.38 7.39 5.57
N VAL A 57 -5.58 6.08 5.71
CA VAL A 57 -4.49 5.16 6.02
C VAL A 57 -3.51 5.03 4.85
N TYR A 58 -4.00 5.05 3.61
CA TYR A 58 -3.13 5.09 2.43
C TYR A 58 -2.29 6.36 2.35
N ASN A 59 -2.87 7.52 2.66
CA ASN A 59 -2.13 8.78 2.69
C ASN A 59 -1.02 8.73 3.74
N ASN A 60 -1.28 8.16 4.92
CA ASN A 60 -0.27 7.98 5.97
C ASN A 60 0.85 7.03 5.54
N TYR A 61 0.50 5.93 4.87
CA TYR A 61 1.46 5.00 4.29
C TYR A 61 2.36 5.68 3.25
N GLN A 62 1.80 6.46 2.32
CA GLN A 62 2.60 7.19 1.33
C GLN A 62 3.50 8.26 1.96
N ALA A 63 3.02 8.94 3.00
CA ALA A 63 3.81 9.94 3.72
C ALA A 63 5.00 9.30 4.45
N THR A 64 4.76 8.23 5.20
CA THR A 64 5.83 7.51 5.93
C THR A 64 6.83 6.84 4.99
N GLN A 65 6.38 6.34 3.84
CA GLN A 65 7.26 5.85 2.78
C GLN A 65 8.20 6.96 2.26
N ALA A 66 7.65 8.14 1.96
CA ALA A 66 8.44 9.25 1.44
C ALA A 66 9.50 9.71 2.45
N GLU A 67 9.11 9.80 3.73
CA GLU A 67 10.04 10.15 4.82
C GLU A 67 11.15 9.10 5.00
N TYR A 68 10.79 7.80 5.01
CA TYR A 68 11.77 6.73 5.09
C TYR A 68 12.75 6.77 3.91
N THR A 69 12.23 6.92 2.68
CA THR A 69 13.04 6.98 1.46
C THR A 69 14.00 8.16 1.50
N GLN A 70 13.53 9.33 1.93
CA GLN A 70 14.37 10.53 2.04
C GLN A 70 15.52 10.32 3.03
N ILE A 71 15.24 9.77 4.21
CA ILE A 71 16.29 9.49 5.21
C ILE A 71 17.22 8.38 4.73
N PHE A 72 16.70 7.34 4.08
CA PHE A 72 17.51 6.26 3.57
C PHE A 72 18.49 6.75 2.50
N MET A 73 18.04 7.60 1.57
CA MET A 73 18.91 8.22 0.57
C MET A 73 20.01 9.11 1.19
N GLN A 74 19.76 9.73 2.34
CA GLN A 74 20.77 10.53 3.06
C GLN A 74 21.81 9.68 3.78
N VAL A 75 21.44 8.47 4.22
CA VAL A 75 22.34 7.54 4.92
C VAL A 75 23.15 6.71 3.93
N ASP A 76 22.48 6.10 2.96
CA ASP A 76 23.07 5.27 1.92
C ASP A 76 22.24 5.38 0.64
N SER A 77 22.68 6.28 -0.24
CA SER A 77 22.01 6.52 -1.51
C SER A 77 22.03 5.30 -2.44
N ALA A 78 23.08 4.46 -2.37
CA ALA A 78 23.21 3.32 -3.26
C ALA A 78 22.22 2.21 -2.84
N ALA A 79 22.21 1.87 -1.56
CA ALA A 79 21.26 0.91 -1.01
C ALA A 79 19.81 1.39 -1.16
N ALA A 80 19.54 2.69 -0.98
CA ALA A 80 18.21 3.26 -1.17
C ALA A 80 17.72 3.16 -2.63
N GLN A 81 18.59 3.36 -3.62
CA GLN A 81 18.22 3.19 -5.03
C GLN A 81 17.91 1.72 -5.36
N SER A 82 18.75 0.79 -4.90
CA SER A 82 18.49 -0.65 -5.07
C SER A 82 17.15 -1.07 -4.46
N TRP A 83 16.86 -0.60 -3.24
CA TRP A 83 15.57 -0.86 -2.58
C TRP A 83 14.38 -0.30 -3.38
N LEU A 84 14.49 0.92 -3.93
CA LEU A 84 13.44 1.52 -4.77
C LEU A 84 13.24 0.76 -6.09
N GLU A 85 14.31 0.25 -6.69
CA GLU A 85 14.25 -0.55 -7.92
C GLU A 85 13.60 -1.91 -7.68
N GLU A 86 14.01 -2.64 -6.64
CA GLU A 86 13.39 -3.91 -6.24
C GLU A 86 11.89 -3.75 -5.99
N ARG A 87 11.52 -2.70 -5.26
CA ARG A 87 10.14 -2.37 -4.97
C ARG A 87 9.33 -2.03 -6.22
N ARG A 88 9.91 -1.29 -7.17
CA ARG A 88 9.29 -0.99 -8.46
C ARG A 88 9.09 -2.26 -9.29
N ASN A 89 10.09 -3.15 -9.32
CA ASN A 89 10.02 -4.39 -10.08
C ASN A 89 8.93 -5.31 -9.54
N LYS A 90 8.84 -5.47 -8.21
CA LYS A 90 7.73 -6.20 -7.57
C LYS A 90 6.37 -5.59 -7.89
N GLN A 91 6.28 -4.26 -7.91
CA GLN A 91 5.04 -3.58 -8.31
C GLN A 91 4.66 -3.86 -9.77
N MET A 92 5.64 -3.98 -10.66
CA MET A 92 5.40 -4.30 -12.07
C MET A 92 5.00 -5.77 -12.26
N GLU A 93 5.65 -6.70 -11.54
CA GLU A 93 5.37 -8.14 -11.60
C GLU A 93 3.93 -8.46 -11.17
N ASP A 94 3.47 -7.91 -10.04
CA ASP A 94 2.07 -8.05 -9.58
C ASP A 94 1.05 -7.39 -10.53
N THR A 95 1.46 -6.35 -11.29
CA THR A 95 0.54 -5.71 -12.26
C THR A 95 0.39 -6.47 -13.57
N TRP A 96 1.22 -7.47 -13.88
CA TRP A 96 1.15 -8.26 -15.12
C TRP A 96 0.33 -9.54 -15.00
N THR A 97 -0.04 -9.97 -13.79
CA THR A 97 -0.84 -11.18 -13.54
C THR A 97 -2.35 -10.95 -13.50
N ASP A 98 -2.80 -9.73 -13.21
CA ASP A 98 -4.22 -9.38 -13.25
C ASP A 98 -4.62 -8.81 -14.62
N ASP A 99 -5.63 -9.41 -15.23
CA ASP A 99 -6.14 -9.02 -16.53
C ASP A 99 -6.70 -7.59 -16.54
N GLU A 100 -6.82 -7.09 -17.76
CA GLU A 100 -7.22 -5.79 -18.25
C GLU A 100 -8.31 -4.96 -17.51
N TYR A 101 -8.02 -3.66 -17.36
CA TYR A 101 -8.92 -2.48 -17.44
C TYR A 101 -9.66 -1.82 -16.24
N GLU A 102 -9.66 -2.31 -15.00
CA GLU A 102 -10.21 -1.53 -13.84
C GLU A 102 -9.14 -0.81 -12.97
N LYS A 103 -7.89 -0.85 -13.43
CA LYS A 103 -6.67 -0.70 -12.60
C LYS A 103 -6.24 0.69 -12.14
N LYS A 104 -6.90 1.80 -12.48
CA LYS A 104 -6.41 3.13 -12.03
C LYS A 104 -6.72 3.44 -10.56
N GLY A 105 -7.85 2.95 -10.03
CA GLY A 105 -8.16 3.03 -8.59
C GLY A 105 -7.41 1.97 -7.79
N TYR A 106 -7.36 0.74 -8.30
CA TYR A 106 -6.67 -0.39 -7.67
C TYR A 106 -5.14 -0.23 -7.57
N LYS A 107 -4.52 0.57 -8.45
CA LYS A 107 -3.08 0.84 -8.39
C LYS A 107 -2.63 1.45 -7.08
N GLN A 108 -3.47 2.25 -6.41
CA GLN A 108 -3.14 2.79 -5.10
C GLN A 108 -3.23 1.68 -4.05
N PHE A 109 -4.17 0.74 -4.20
CA PHE A 109 -4.45 -0.31 -3.22
C PHE A 109 -3.60 -1.59 -3.31
N GLN A 110 -3.04 -1.90 -4.48
CA GLN A 110 -2.16 -3.06 -4.70
C GLN A 110 -0.76 -2.88 -4.09
N ILE A 111 -0.29 -1.65 -3.85
CA ILE A 111 1.09 -1.41 -3.38
C ILE A 111 1.32 -1.96 -1.96
N LEU A 112 0.27 -2.13 -1.15
CA LEU A 112 0.42 -2.60 0.22
C LEU A 112 0.85 -4.05 0.36
N SER A 113 0.55 -4.94 -0.60
CA SER A 113 0.92 -6.35 -0.51
C SER A 113 2.42 -6.59 -0.72
N LEU A 114 3.16 -5.59 -1.20
CA LEU A 114 4.55 -5.71 -1.63
C LEU A 114 5.58 -5.34 -0.55
N ASP A 115 5.17 -4.58 0.46
CA ASP A 115 6.08 -4.06 1.49
C ASP A 115 6.17 -4.96 2.74
N ASN A 116 5.73 -6.22 2.64
CA ASN A 116 5.81 -7.20 3.73
C ASN A 116 7.23 -7.73 3.98
N GLU A 117 8.22 -7.29 3.21
CA GLU A 117 9.62 -7.73 3.29
C GLU A 117 10.56 -6.63 3.82
N ILE A 118 10.07 -5.71 4.64
CA ILE A 118 10.93 -4.81 5.40
C ILE A 118 11.45 -5.56 6.64
N GLU A 119 12.32 -6.55 6.43
CA GLU A 119 13.18 -7.12 7.48
C GLU A 119 14.38 -6.21 7.77
#